data_AF-N0B351-F1
#
_entry.id   AF-N0B351-F1
#
_cell.length_a   1.000
_cell.length_b   1.000
_cell.length_c   1.000
_cell.angle_alpha   90.00
_cell.angle_beta   90.00
_cell.angle_gamma   90.00
#
_symmetry.space_group_name_H-M   'P 1'
#
loop_
_entity.id
_entity.type
_entity.pdbx_description
1 polymer ?
#
loop_
_entity_poly.entity_id
_entity_poly.type
_entity_poly.pdbx_seq_one_letter_code
_entity_poly.pdbx_strand_id
1 'polypeptide(L)'
;MVAKLDPTDVPQVATSALNRPMQMLIANGQGLALLKGLSERELRVLEGSLWSDIETNVDERLAVALRFRALIDVFAARRLKDMLLERGFKVIAAAIAAASEQRLNARFGFNAQRLLLAIDAATEPSRQPVVTAAPLQTAA
;
A
#
# COMPACT_ATOMS: atom_id res chain seq x y z
N MET A 1 -2.15 -29.81 3.44
CA MET A 1 -1.36 -28.96 4.35
C MET A 1 -2.34 -28.13 5.17
N VAL A 2 -2.41 -28.34 6.48
CA VAL A 2 -3.31 -27.56 7.35
C VAL A 2 -2.70 -26.17 7.49
N ALA A 3 -3.33 -25.16 6.88
CA ALA A 3 -2.95 -23.78 7.13
C ALA A 3 -3.14 -23.51 8.63
N LYS A 4 -2.03 -23.21 9.32
CA LYS A 4 -2.07 -22.78 10.71
C LYS A 4 -2.77 -21.40 10.71
N LEU A 5 -4.08 -21.41 10.90
CA LEU A 5 -4.89 -20.20 11.06
C LEU A 5 -4.39 -19.49 12.30
N ASP A 6 -3.74 -18.35 12.12
CA ASP A 6 -3.47 -17.44 13.23
C ASP A 6 -4.75 -16.64 13.48
N PRO A 7 -5.43 -16.79 14.62
CA PRO A 7 -6.65 -16.05 14.92
C PRO A 7 -6.41 -14.54 15.04
N THR A 8 -5.16 -14.10 15.09
CA THR A 8 -4.78 -12.69 15.09
C THR A 8 -4.47 -12.14 13.70
N ASP A 9 -4.48 -12.99 12.65
CA ASP A 9 -4.29 -12.53 11.28
C ASP A 9 -5.58 -11.91 10.74
N VAL A 10 -5.49 -10.67 10.25
CA VAL A 10 -6.58 -10.01 9.52
C VAL A 10 -6.66 -10.61 8.11
N PRO A 11 -7.85 -11.00 7.62
CA PRO A 11 -8.02 -11.56 6.29
C PRO A 11 -7.42 -10.67 5.19
N GLN A 12 -6.90 -11.31 4.15
CA GLN A 12 -6.53 -10.63 2.90
C GLN A 12 -7.79 -10.05 2.25
N VAL A 13 -7.62 -8.96 1.51
CA VAL A 13 -8.71 -8.26 0.83
C VAL A 13 -8.32 -7.99 -0.60
N ALA A 14 -9.29 -7.77 -1.49
CA ALA A 14 -8.99 -7.38 -2.85
C ALA A 14 -8.25 -6.03 -2.88
N THR A 15 -7.27 -5.88 -3.78
CA THR A 15 -6.57 -4.60 -3.98
C THR A 15 -7.54 -3.46 -4.32
N SER A 16 -8.61 -3.75 -5.07
CA SER A 16 -9.68 -2.79 -5.37
C SER A 16 -10.41 -2.29 -4.12
N ALA A 17 -10.59 -3.14 -3.11
CA ALA A 17 -11.24 -2.78 -1.86
C ALA A 17 -10.38 -1.81 -1.03
N LEU A 18 -9.04 -1.95 -1.05
CA LEU A 18 -8.13 -0.99 -0.41
C LEU A 18 -7.89 0.29 -1.22
N ASN A 19 -8.08 0.25 -2.55
CA ASN A 19 -8.00 1.45 -3.37
C ASN A 19 -9.09 2.47 -3.01
N ARG A 20 -10.27 2.02 -2.60
CA ARG A 20 -11.39 2.91 -2.28
C ARG A 20 -11.12 3.87 -1.12
N PRO A 21 -10.73 3.42 0.09
CA PRO A 21 -10.36 4.35 1.18
C PRO A 21 -9.17 5.24 0.81
N MET A 22 -8.23 4.77 -0.02
CA MET A 22 -7.16 5.63 -0.52
C MET A 22 -7.68 6.75 -1.43
N GLN A 23 -8.60 6.45 -2.35
CA GLN A 23 -9.22 7.45 -3.22
C GLN A 23 -10.02 8.47 -2.41
N MET A 24 -10.74 8.02 -1.37
CA MET A 24 -11.47 8.92 -0.47
C MET A 24 -10.52 9.89 0.26
N LEU A 25 -9.38 9.39 0.75
CA LEU A 25 -8.35 10.22 1.39
C LEU A 25 -7.77 11.26 0.41
N ILE A 26 -7.51 10.87 -0.83
CA ILE A 26 -7.01 11.78 -1.87
C ILE A 26 -8.09 12.83 -2.21
N ALA A 27 -9.34 12.40 -2.41
CA ALA A 27 -10.47 13.26 -2.75
C ALA A 27 -10.76 14.30 -1.65
N ASN A 28 -10.58 13.93 -0.38
CA ASN A 28 -10.73 14.83 0.77
C ASN A 28 -9.57 15.83 0.93
N GLY A 29 -8.63 15.90 -0.03
CA GLY A 29 -7.46 16.76 0.05
C GLY A 29 -6.44 16.33 1.10
N GLN A 30 -6.58 15.11 1.65
CA GLN A 30 -5.75 14.59 2.71
C GLN A 30 -4.51 13.84 2.17
N GLY A 31 -4.11 14.08 0.91
CA GLY A 31 -2.91 13.43 0.34
C GLY A 31 -1.63 13.65 1.16
N LEU A 32 -1.52 14.78 1.87
CA LEU A 32 -0.42 15.04 2.81
C LEU A 32 -0.44 14.13 4.05
N ALA A 33 -1.57 13.53 4.40
CA ALA A 33 -1.66 12.55 5.46
C ALA A 33 -0.84 11.28 5.15
N LEU A 34 -0.59 10.98 3.87
CA LEU A 34 0.36 9.92 3.49
C LEU A 34 1.81 10.26 3.85
N LEU A 35 2.13 11.55 4.06
CA LEU A 35 3.45 12.00 4.49
C LEU A 35 3.52 12.30 5.99
N LYS A 36 2.39 12.56 6.65
CA LYS A 36 2.37 12.96 8.06
C LYS A 36 1.71 11.94 8.99
N GLY A 37 1.07 10.91 8.43
CA GLY A 37 0.09 10.09 9.13
C GLY A 37 -1.28 10.78 9.19
N LEU A 38 -2.30 10.02 9.57
CA LEU A 38 -3.61 10.55 9.95
C LEU A 38 -3.69 10.65 11.47
N SER A 39 -4.34 11.70 11.98
CA SER A 39 -4.79 11.71 13.38
C SER A 39 -5.93 10.71 13.58
N GLU A 40 -6.12 10.25 14.83
CA GLU A 40 -7.24 9.36 15.19
C GLU A 40 -8.61 9.94 14.79
N ARG A 41 -8.77 11.27 14.83
CA ARG A 41 -10.00 11.93 14.42
C ARG A 41 -10.22 11.79 12.92
N GLU A 42 -9.19 12.03 12.10
CA GLU A 42 -9.29 11.91 10.64
C GLU A 42 -9.51 10.47 10.22
N LEU A 43 -8.86 9.53 10.89
CA LEU A 43 -9.06 8.11 10.68
C LEU A 43 -10.50 7.69 10.97
N ARG A 44 -11.09 8.14 12.09
CA ARG A 44 -12.49 7.85 12.41
C ARG A 44 -13.50 8.44 11.42
N VAL A 45 -13.22 9.63 10.87
CA VAL A 45 -14.04 10.22 9.81
C VAL A 45 -14.00 9.35 8.56
N LEU A 46 -12.79 8.95 8.14
CA LEU A 46 -12.61 8.10 6.98
C LEU A 46 -13.25 6.71 7.16
N GLU A 47 -13.07 6.09 8.34
CA GLU A 47 -13.74 4.84 8.71
C GLU A 47 -15.26 5.02 8.61
N GLY A 48 -15.82 6.08 9.19
CA GLY A 48 -17.25 6.39 9.10
C GLY A 48 -17.76 6.47 7.66
N SER A 49 -17.02 7.14 6.77
CA SER A 49 -17.35 7.19 5.34
C SER A 49 -17.20 5.83 4.66
N LEU A 50 -16.22 5.01 5.06
CA LEU A 50 -16.03 3.65 4.54
C LEU A 50 -17.23 2.76 4.89
N TRP A 51 -17.78 2.92 6.10
CA TRP A 51 -18.95 2.17 6.57
C TRP A 51 -20.22 2.49 5.78
N SER A 52 -20.37 3.73 5.27
CA SER A 52 -21.55 4.15 4.48
C SER A 52 -21.48 3.75 3.00
N ASP A 53 -20.27 3.58 2.45
CA ASP A 53 -20.05 3.44 1.00
C ASP A 53 -19.89 2.01 0.50
N ILE A 54 -19.52 1.08 1.38
CA ILE A 54 -19.28 -0.31 1.01
C ILE A 54 -20.56 -1.11 1.18
N GLU A 55 -21.06 -1.83 0.16
CA GLU A 55 -22.20 -2.77 0.27
C GLU A 55 -21.79 -4.16 0.78
N THR A 56 -20.50 -4.40 0.96
CA THR A 56 -19.89 -5.71 1.25
C THR A 56 -20.20 -6.26 2.66
N ASN A 57 -19.93 -7.53 2.91
CA ASN A 57 -20.08 -8.18 4.22
C ASN A 57 -19.25 -7.44 5.31
N VAL A 58 -19.77 -7.40 6.54
CA VAL A 58 -19.18 -6.74 7.72
C VAL A 58 -17.73 -7.17 7.96
N ASP A 59 -17.42 -8.46 7.79
CA ASP A 59 -16.08 -9.00 7.99
C ASP A 59 -15.06 -8.43 7.00
N GLU A 60 -15.47 -8.27 5.73
CA GLU A 60 -14.61 -7.69 4.70
C GLU A 60 -14.40 -6.19 4.94
N ARG A 61 -15.45 -5.46 5.35
CA ARG A 61 -15.32 -4.05 5.72
C ARG A 61 -14.34 -3.85 6.85
N LEU A 62 -14.43 -4.68 7.90
CA LEU A 62 -13.53 -4.62 9.04
C LEU A 62 -12.09 -4.94 8.61
N ALA A 63 -11.90 -5.96 7.78
CA ALA A 63 -10.58 -6.30 7.23
C ALA A 63 -9.99 -5.14 6.42
N VAL A 64 -10.78 -4.50 5.55
CA VAL A 64 -10.36 -3.32 4.78
C VAL A 64 -9.97 -2.17 5.70
N ALA A 65 -10.78 -1.85 6.72
CA ALA A 65 -10.51 -0.77 7.66
C ALA A 65 -9.20 -0.99 8.45
N LEU A 66 -9.02 -2.19 9.01
CA LEU A 66 -7.82 -2.55 9.77
C LEU A 66 -6.56 -2.51 8.91
N ARG A 67 -6.64 -3.03 7.68
CA ARG A 67 -5.52 -3.01 6.73
C ARG A 67 -5.19 -1.61 6.27
N PHE A 68 -6.20 -0.80 5.99
CA PHE A 68 -6.00 0.59 5.61
C PHE A 68 -5.33 1.38 6.73
N ARG A 69 -5.80 1.23 7.98
CA ARG A 69 -5.18 1.85 9.15
C ARG A 69 -3.72 1.48 9.29
N ALA A 70 -3.41 0.17 9.28
CA ALA A 70 -2.05 -0.31 9.36
C ALA A 70 -1.17 0.17 8.19
N LEU A 71 -1.75 0.34 6.99
CA LEU A 71 -1.05 0.89 5.84
C LEU A 71 -0.67 2.36 6.05
N ILE A 72 -1.59 3.18 6.58
CA ILE A 72 -1.31 4.60 6.90
C ILE A 72 -0.20 4.74 7.93
N ASP A 73 -0.16 3.86 8.94
CA ASP A 73 0.93 3.84 9.92
C ASP A 73 2.30 3.58 9.27
N VAL A 74 2.35 2.71 8.25
CA VAL A 74 3.58 2.46 7.50
C VAL A 74 3.96 3.67 6.62
N PHE A 75 2.99 4.38 6.05
CA PHE A 75 3.23 5.65 5.33
C PHE A 75 3.79 6.75 6.24
N ALA A 76 3.47 6.72 7.54
CA ALA A 76 4.09 7.62 8.50
C ALA A 76 5.60 7.35 8.72
N ALA A 77 6.13 6.21 8.28
CA ALA A 77 7.55 5.88 8.38
C ALA A 77 8.42 6.67 7.39
N ARG A 78 9.59 7.14 7.84
CA ARG A 78 10.52 7.97 7.05
C ARG A 78 10.87 7.36 5.69
N ARG A 79 11.19 6.07 5.64
CA ARG A 79 11.67 5.41 4.43
C ARG A 79 10.62 5.36 3.31
N LEU A 80 9.36 5.18 3.65
CA LEU A 80 8.29 5.17 2.64
C LEU A 80 8.01 6.58 2.11
N LYS A 81 8.19 7.62 2.94
CA LYS A 81 8.14 9.02 2.50
C LYS A 81 9.26 9.33 1.52
N ASP A 82 10.48 8.92 1.84
CA ASP A 82 11.63 9.13 0.96
C ASP A 82 11.38 8.46 -0.41
N MET A 83 10.90 7.22 -0.41
CA MET A 83 10.51 6.51 -1.64
C MET A 83 9.37 7.23 -2.39
N LEU A 84 8.34 7.69 -1.69
CA LEU A 84 7.21 8.41 -2.30
C LEU A 84 7.66 9.72 -2.94
N LEU A 85 8.59 10.46 -2.32
CA LEU A 85 9.15 11.69 -2.86
C LEU A 85 10.06 11.43 -4.07
N GLU A 86 10.85 10.36 -4.05
CA GLU A 86 11.75 9.99 -5.15
C GLU A 86 11.00 9.42 -6.36
N ARG A 87 9.99 8.58 -6.12
CA ARG A 87 9.36 7.73 -7.13
C ARG A 87 7.94 8.16 -7.49
N GLY A 88 7.33 9.04 -6.72
CA GLY A 88 5.99 9.57 -6.93
C GLY A 88 4.88 8.55 -6.65
N PHE A 89 3.70 8.83 -7.23
CA PHE A 89 2.45 8.12 -6.91
C PHE A 89 2.44 6.62 -7.20
N LYS A 90 3.37 6.08 -8.00
CA LYS A 90 3.49 4.63 -8.23
C LYS A 90 3.75 3.85 -6.93
N VAL A 91 4.35 4.49 -5.93
CA VAL A 91 4.56 3.94 -4.58
C VAL A 91 3.25 3.67 -3.87
N ILE A 92 2.22 4.50 -4.09
CA ILE A 92 0.90 4.29 -3.48
C ILE A 92 0.26 3.03 -4.03
N ALA A 93 0.22 2.88 -5.35
CA ALA A 93 -0.35 1.68 -5.99
C ALA A 93 0.39 0.40 -5.55
N ALA A 94 1.73 0.45 -5.48
CA ALA A 94 2.54 -0.67 -5.00
C ALA A 94 2.29 -0.99 -3.51
N ALA A 95 2.11 0.03 -2.68
CA ALA A 95 1.82 -0.15 -1.25
C ALA A 95 0.44 -0.78 -1.01
N ILE A 96 -0.57 -0.39 -1.78
CA ILE A 96 -1.91 -0.98 -1.72
C ILE A 96 -1.87 -2.44 -2.16
N ALA A 97 -1.18 -2.75 -3.27
CA ALA A 97 -1.01 -4.13 -3.72
C ALA A 97 -0.24 -5.00 -2.71
N ALA A 98 0.82 -4.45 -2.11
CA ALA A 98 1.55 -5.16 -1.07
C ALA A 98 0.68 -5.37 0.18
N ALA A 99 -0.12 -4.37 0.58
CA ALA A 99 -0.98 -4.44 1.75
C ALA A 99 -2.23 -5.31 1.54
N SER A 100 -2.69 -5.55 0.32
CA SER A 100 -3.79 -6.48 0.04
C SER A 100 -3.34 -7.95 0.23
N GLU A 101 -2.09 -8.25 -0.11
CA GLU A 101 -1.55 -9.61 -0.12
C GLU A 101 -0.76 -9.99 1.15
N GLN A 102 -0.05 -9.06 1.79
CA GLN A 102 0.79 -9.44 2.94
C GLN A 102 -0.02 -9.81 4.18
N ARG A 103 0.52 -10.68 5.04
CA ARG A 103 -0.15 -10.95 6.32
C ARG A 103 -0.16 -9.71 7.20
N LEU A 104 -1.31 -9.44 7.80
CA LEU A 104 -1.49 -8.38 8.77
C LEU A 104 -1.81 -9.00 10.12
N ASN A 105 -0.98 -8.74 11.12
CA ASN A 105 -1.27 -9.13 12.49
C ASN A 105 -2.09 -8.02 13.16
N ALA A 106 -3.25 -8.34 13.73
CA ALA A 106 -4.14 -7.38 14.37
C ALA A 106 -3.50 -6.65 15.57
N ARG A 107 -2.48 -7.24 16.21
CA ARG A 107 -1.77 -6.65 17.35
C ARG A 107 -0.55 -5.82 16.93
N PHE A 108 0.16 -6.23 15.88
CA PHE A 108 1.46 -5.66 15.53
C PHE A 108 1.48 -4.91 14.20
N GLY A 109 0.40 -4.96 13.42
CA GLY A 109 0.33 -4.33 12.10
C GLY A 109 1.08 -5.14 11.02
N PHE A 110 1.40 -4.47 9.92
CA PHE A 110 2.22 -5.06 8.87
C PHE A 110 3.67 -5.20 9.33
N ASN A 111 4.37 -6.22 8.83
CA ASN A 111 5.82 -6.23 8.92
C ASN A 111 6.38 -5.15 7.99
N ALA A 112 6.77 -4.01 8.56
CA ALA A 112 7.22 -2.83 7.81
C ALA A 112 8.37 -3.14 6.85
N GLN A 113 9.33 -3.98 7.25
CA GLN A 113 10.47 -4.34 6.39
C GLN A 113 10.02 -5.14 5.17
N ARG A 114 9.15 -6.14 5.36
CA ARG A 114 8.61 -6.95 4.25
C ARG A 114 7.73 -6.11 3.31
N LEU A 115 6.96 -5.18 3.85
CA LEU A 115 6.14 -4.29 3.04
C LEU A 115 7.03 -3.35 2.22
N LEU A 116 8.04 -2.74 2.84
CA LEU A 116 8.99 -1.86 2.16
C LEU A 116 9.74 -2.58 1.04
N LEU A 117 10.21 -3.81 1.26
CA LEU A 117 10.88 -4.60 0.22
C LEU A 117 9.95 -4.90 -0.98
N ALA A 118 8.68 -5.23 -0.70
CA ALA A 118 7.71 -5.48 -1.76
C ALA A 118 7.41 -4.21 -2.58
N ILE A 119 7.26 -3.07 -1.91
CA ILE A 119 7.06 -1.77 -2.56
C ILE A 119 8.30 -1.37 -3.37
N ASP A 120 9.50 -1.60 -2.81
CA ASP A 120 10.76 -1.27 -3.48
C ASP A 120 10.88 -2.06 -4.78
N ALA A 121 10.75 -3.38 -4.73
CA ALA A 121 10.79 -4.26 -5.89
C ALA A 121 9.72 -3.91 -6.94
N ALA A 122 8.51 -3.54 -6.52
CA ALA A 122 7.43 -3.17 -7.44
C ALA A 122 7.59 -1.78 -8.07
N THR A 123 8.46 -0.93 -7.52
CA THR A 123 8.62 0.47 -7.97
C THR A 123 10.01 0.79 -8.50
N GLU A 124 10.92 -0.19 -8.49
CA GLU A 124 12.24 -0.07 -9.11
C GLU A 124 12.08 0.46 -10.54
N PRO A 125 12.85 1.49 -10.92
CA PRO A 125 12.87 1.93 -12.31
C PRO A 125 13.42 0.77 -13.14
N SER A 126 12.64 0.30 -14.13
CA SER A 126 13.12 -0.70 -15.08
C SER A 126 14.48 -0.25 -15.61
N ARG A 127 15.55 -0.95 -15.26
CA ARG A 127 16.83 -0.81 -15.93
C ARG A 127 16.56 -1.19 -17.38
N GLN A 128 16.41 -0.20 -18.26
CA GLN A 128 16.48 -0.46 -19.68
C GLN A 128 17.83 -1.15 -19.92
N PRO A 129 17.86 -2.32 -20.58
CA PRO A 129 19.13 -2.89 -21.00
C PRO A 129 19.79 -1.82 -21.87
N VAL A 130 21.00 -1.41 -21.49
CA VAL A 130 21.84 -0.58 -22.35
C VAL A 130 21.99 -1.39 -23.63
N VAL A 131 21.28 -0.98 -24.69
CA VAL A 131 21.48 -1.54 -26.01
C VAL A 131 22.86 -1.05 -26.42
N THR A 132 23.88 -1.89 -26.21
CA THR A 132 25.22 -1.66 -26.72
C THR A 132 25.09 -1.69 -28.24
N ALA A 133 25.02 -0.51 -28.87
CA ALA A 133 25.02 -0.38 -30.31
C ALA A 133 26.28 -1.09 -30.83
N ALA A 134 26.11 -2.12 -31.65
CA ALA A 134 27.21 -2.81 -32.30
C ALA A 134 28.02 -1.80 -33.14
N PRO A 135 29.37 -1.88 -33.14
CA PRO A 135 30.18 -0.95 -33.92
C PRO A 135 29.84 -1.12 -35.41
N LEU A 136 29.52 0.01 -36.06
CA LEU A 136 29.39 0.13 -37.50
C LEU A 136 30.67 -0.39 -38.16
N GLN A 137 30.58 -1.55 -38.81
CA GLN A 137 31.64 -2.01 -39.70
C GLN A 137 31.62 -1.12 -40.94
N THR A 138 32.57 -0.20 -41.04
CA THR A 138 32.92 0.46 -42.29
C THR A 138 33.49 -0.60 -43.24
N ALA A 139 32.72 -0.94 -44.28
CA ALA A 139 33.21 -1.71 -45.41
C ALA A 139 34.15 -0.83 -46.26
N ALA A 140 35.32 -1.39 -46.59
CA ALA A 140 36.31 -0.84 -47.51
C ALA A 140 35.99 -1.19 -48.96
#